data_AF-A0A6C0BJM8-F1
#
_entry.id   AF-A0A6C0BJM8-F1
#
_cell.length_a   1.000
_cell.length_b   1.000
_cell.length_c   1.000
_cell.angle_alpha   90.00
_cell.angle_beta   90.00
_cell.angle_gamma   90.00
#
_symmetry.space_group_name_H-M   'P 1'
#
loop_
_entity.id
_entity.type
_entity.pdbx_description
1 polymer ?
#
loop_
_entity_poly.entity_id
_entity_poly.type
_entity_poly.pdbx_seq_one_letter_code
_entity_poly.pdbx_strand_id
1 'polypeptide(L)'
;MEHKFEKSMPYHYLSGCPKGYRKRSEYTTGAGTYVPTRCIRSVSSYTVSRKHPRTSSRTSSRTSSRVMNKSIKCPRGYIGRAAYMRRYSTSVRSKGYTVRKASGTTYKVHPRDKSLYVPASCIKDSAKAVPKGKSIGPLRKGELTKYGYSTQLPEDERRKILFQAVRDSGGLAIYRKLDAVAKLSLRISPENSYIFAKDRDWVKKTFGPLRAF
;
A
#
# COMPACT_ATOMS: atom_id res chain seq x y z
N MET A 1 -10.12 -40.84 -3.61
CA MET A 1 -10.43 -39.99 -2.44
C MET A 1 -11.30 -38.83 -2.92
N GLU A 2 -12.57 -38.81 -2.55
CA GLU A 2 -13.48 -37.72 -2.91
C GLU A 2 -13.18 -36.47 -2.08
N HIS A 3 -12.80 -35.38 -2.75
CA HIS A 3 -12.60 -34.10 -2.10
C HIS A 3 -13.97 -33.49 -1.75
N LYS A 4 -14.33 -33.43 -0.47
CA LYS A 4 -15.57 -32.77 -0.01
C LYS A 4 -15.45 -31.24 -0.19
N PHE A 5 -16.17 -30.70 -1.17
CA PHE A 5 -16.17 -29.27 -1.53
C PHE A 5 -17.20 -28.44 -0.75
N GLU A 6 -17.42 -28.74 0.54
CA GLU A 6 -18.54 -28.25 1.39
C GLU A 6 -18.74 -26.71 1.37
N LYS A 7 -17.70 -25.92 1.07
CA LYS A 7 -17.75 -24.46 1.10
C LYS A 7 -17.69 -23.79 -0.29
N SER A 8 -17.83 -24.55 -1.37
CA SER A 8 -17.76 -24.03 -2.75
C SER A 8 -18.86 -24.60 -3.64
N MET A 9 -19.53 -23.71 -4.37
CA MET A 9 -20.61 -24.09 -5.28
C MET A 9 -20.08 -24.38 -6.69
N PRO A 10 -20.74 -25.25 -7.47
CA PRO A 10 -20.39 -25.45 -8.87
C PRO A 10 -20.54 -24.13 -9.64
N TYR A 11 -19.64 -23.88 -10.60
CA TYR A 11 -19.74 -22.73 -11.48
C TYR A 11 -20.74 -23.02 -12.60
N HIS A 12 -21.69 -22.12 -12.82
CA HIS A 12 -22.62 -22.22 -13.94
C HIS A 12 -22.17 -21.31 -15.08
N TYR A 13 -22.08 -21.83 -16.30
CA TYR A 13 -21.52 -21.09 -17.44
C TYR A 13 -22.40 -19.92 -17.88
N LEU A 14 -23.73 -20.10 -17.88
CA LEU A 14 -24.70 -19.05 -18.25
C LEU A 14 -24.88 -17.99 -17.15
N SER A 15 -25.18 -18.41 -15.92
CA SER A 15 -25.51 -17.51 -14.80
C SER A 15 -24.28 -17.05 -14.01
N GLY A 16 -23.10 -17.63 -14.24
CA GLY A 16 -21.87 -17.29 -13.55
C GLY A 16 -21.87 -17.72 -12.08
N CYS A 17 -21.27 -16.91 -11.22
CA CYS A 17 -21.34 -17.11 -9.77
C CYS A 17 -22.44 -16.24 -9.15
N PRO A 18 -23.18 -16.77 -8.17
CA PRO A 18 -24.18 -15.99 -7.46
C PRO A 18 -23.54 -14.84 -6.67
N LYS A 19 -24.37 -13.87 -6.29
CA LYS A 19 -23.93 -12.66 -5.56
C LYS A 19 -23.19 -13.05 -4.28
N GLY A 20 -22.02 -12.44 -4.06
CA GLY A 20 -21.13 -12.76 -2.92
C GLY A 20 -20.20 -13.95 -3.16
N TYR A 21 -20.14 -14.49 -4.38
CA TYR A 21 -19.19 -15.50 -4.81
C TYR A 21 -18.36 -15.00 -6.00
N ARG A 22 -17.13 -15.49 -6.14
CA ARG A 22 -16.25 -15.23 -7.28
C ARG A 22 -15.83 -16.55 -7.93
N LYS A 23 -15.61 -16.51 -9.25
CA LYS A 23 -15.09 -17.64 -10.02
C LYS A 23 -13.66 -17.95 -9.57
N ARG A 24 -13.39 -19.20 -9.20
CA ARG A 24 -12.06 -19.78 -9.05
C ARG A 24 -11.81 -20.65 -10.28
N SER A 25 -10.74 -20.37 -11.02
CA SER A 25 -10.31 -21.20 -12.15
C SER A 25 -9.95 -22.60 -11.68
N GLU A 26 -10.08 -23.57 -12.59
CA GLU A 26 -9.58 -24.92 -12.38
C GLU A 26 -8.06 -24.95 -12.18
N TYR A 27 -7.57 -25.93 -11.43
CA TYR A 27 -6.14 -26.18 -11.21
C TYR A 27 -5.91 -27.60 -10.71
N THR A 28 -4.69 -28.09 -10.87
CA THR A 28 -4.23 -29.35 -10.28
C THR A 28 -3.37 -29.06 -9.06
N THR A 29 -3.65 -29.71 -7.93
CA THR A 29 -2.85 -29.55 -6.71
C THR A 29 -1.47 -30.21 -6.89
N GLY A 30 -0.49 -29.84 -6.06
CA GLY A 30 0.82 -30.51 -6.07
C GLY A 30 0.77 -32.02 -5.77
N ALA A 31 -0.33 -32.50 -5.18
CA ALA A 31 -0.60 -33.91 -4.93
C ALA A 31 -1.31 -34.62 -6.13
N GLY A 32 -1.45 -33.94 -7.27
CA GLY A 32 -2.04 -34.50 -8.49
C GLY A 32 -3.57 -34.48 -8.53
N THR A 33 -4.25 -33.93 -7.52
CA THR A 33 -5.72 -33.87 -7.51
C THR A 33 -6.22 -32.72 -8.37
N TYR A 34 -7.07 -33.03 -9.36
CA TYR A 34 -7.73 -32.01 -10.17
C TYR A 34 -8.86 -31.31 -9.38
N VAL A 35 -8.84 -29.99 -9.40
CA VAL A 35 -9.87 -29.13 -8.80
C VAL A 35 -10.59 -28.37 -9.91
N PRO A 36 -11.89 -28.64 -10.17
CA PRO A 36 -12.62 -28.00 -11.25
C PRO A 36 -12.91 -26.53 -10.95
N THR A 37 -13.37 -25.82 -11.98
CA THR A 37 -13.85 -24.43 -11.86
C THR A 37 -15.06 -24.37 -10.92
N ARG A 38 -14.98 -23.52 -9.88
CA ARG A 38 -16.03 -23.40 -8.85
C ARG A 38 -16.24 -21.96 -8.40
N CYS A 39 -17.39 -21.71 -7.77
CA CYS A 39 -17.72 -20.47 -7.10
C CYS A 39 -17.30 -20.52 -5.63
N ILE A 40 -16.38 -19.65 -5.24
CA ILE A 40 -15.91 -19.49 -3.85
C ILE A 40 -16.47 -18.19 -3.26
N ARG A 41 -16.82 -18.20 -1.97
CA ARG A 41 -17.35 -17.01 -1.30
C ARG A 41 -16.33 -15.87 -1.36
N SER A 42 -16.75 -14.66 -1.71
CA SER A 42 -15.84 -13.52 -1.76
C SER A 42 -15.54 -13.04 -0.34
N VAL A 43 -14.28 -13.12 0.08
CA VAL A 43 -13.81 -12.43 1.32
C VAL A 43 -13.80 -10.91 1.18
N SER A 44 -13.99 -10.42 -0.03
CA SER A 44 -14.20 -9.00 -0.32
C SER A 44 -15.70 -8.71 -0.27
N SER A 45 -16.13 -7.78 0.59
CA SER A 45 -17.50 -7.25 0.63
C SER A 45 -17.84 -6.38 -0.58
N TYR A 46 -16.87 -6.08 -1.45
CA TYR A 46 -17.06 -5.24 -2.62
C TYR A 46 -17.53 -6.04 -3.83
N THR A 47 -18.60 -5.57 -4.49
CA THR A 47 -18.84 -5.90 -5.89
C THR A 47 -17.62 -5.44 -6.69
N VAL A 48 -17.09 -6.31 -7.56
CA VAL A 48 -16.03 -5.93 -8.50
C VAL A 48 -16.66 -4.98 -9.51
N SER A 49 -16.80 -3.70 -9.14
CA SER A 49 -17.18 -2.68 -10.09
C SER A 49 -16.08 -2.67 -11.14
N ARG A 50 -16.43 -3.00 -12.39
CA ARG A 50 -15.55 -2.87 -13.56
C ARG A 50 -14.97 -1.46 -13.71
N LYS A 51 -15.50 -0.48 -12.97
CA LYS A 51 -14.87 0.81 -12.67
C LYS A 51 -13.76 0.67 -11.62
N HIS A 52 -12.87 -0.31 -11.76
CA HIS A 52 -11.50 0.06 -11.48
C HIS A 52 -11.17 1.11 -12.53
N PRO A 53 -10.58 2.27 -12.17
CA PRO A 53 -9.87 2.98 -13.20
C PRO A 53 -8.98 1.90 -13.79
N ARG A 54 -9.06 1.67 -15.10
CA ARG A 54 -7.91 1.13 -15.82
C ARG A 54 -6.76 1.83 -15.12
N THR A 55 -5.86 1.08 -14.51
CA THR A 55 -4.50 1.56 -14.42
C THR A 55 -4.26 2.03 -15.83
N SER A 56 -4.41 3.34 -16.06
CA SER A 56 -3.44 4.01 -16.85
C SER A 56 -2.18 3.50 -16.14
N SER A 57 -1.54 2.51 -16.76
CA SER A 57 -0.40 2.92 -17.54
C SER A 57 -0.60 4.38 -18.01
N ARG A 58 -0.46 5.33 -17.08
CA ARG A 58 0.71 6.15 -17.12
C ARG A 58 1.86 5.13 -17.11
N THR A 59 2.09 4.47 -18.26
CA THR A 59 3.22 4.83 -19.07
C THR A 59 3.30 6.32 -18.89
N SER A 60 4.00 6.69 -17.81
CA SER A 60 4.71 7.91 -17.82
C SER A 60 5.44 7.75 -19.14
N SER A 61 4.98 8.49 -20.13
CA SER A 61 5.87 9.31 -20.92
C SER A 61 6.73 10.12 -19.93
N ARG A 62 7.53 9.44 -19.08
CA ARG A 62 8.96 9.47 -19.19
C ARG A 62 9.19 9.25 -20.68
N THR A 63 9.09 10.35 -21.43
CA THR A 63 10.21 10.76 -22.25
C THR A 63 11.45 10.44 -21.43
N SER A 64 11.89 9.20 -21.62
CA SER A 64 13.23 8.75 -21.37
C SER A 64 14.03 9.56 -22.37
N SER A 65 14.26 10.83 -22.04
CA SER A 65 15.47 11.49 -22.50
C SER A 65 16.56 10.62 -21.90
N ARG A 66 17.02 9.67 -22.72
CA ARG A 66 18.20 8.85 -22.53
C ARG A 66 19.40 9.79 -22.45
N VAL A 67 19.49 10.57 -21.38
CA VAL A 67 20.76 11.08 -20.92
C VAL A 67 21.33 9.91 -20.17
N MET A 68 22.29 9.24 -20.81
CA MET A 68 23.07 8.15 -20.24
C MET A 68 23.63 8.60 -18.90
N ASN A 69 22.92 8.33 -17.80
CA ASN A 69 23.42 8.57 -16.46
C ASN A 69 24.53 7.54 -16.23
N LYS A 70 25.80 7.95 -16.38
CA LYS A 70 26.94 7.25 -15.78
C LYS A 70 26.53 6.82 -14.38
N SER A 71 26.62 5.53 -14.07
CA SER A 71 26.25 5.03 -12.73
C SER A 71 27.16 5.70 -11.71
N ILE A 72 26.63 6.65 -10.95
CA ILE A 72 27.37 7.29 -9.86
C ILE A 72 27.63 6.21 -8.81
N LYS A 73 28.89 5.85 -8.61
CA LYS A 73 29.29 4.94 -7.54
C LYS A 73 29.18 5.73 -6.23
N CYS A 74 28.19 5.39 -5.41
CA CYS A 74 28.00 6.02 -4.11
C CYS A 74 28.61 5.17 -2.98
N PRO A 75 29.12 5.81 -1.91
CA PRO A 75 29.58 5.11 -0.73
C PRO A 75 28.44 4.34 -0.04
N ARG A 76 28.78 3.39 0.83
CA ARG A 76 27.79 2.62 1.59
C ARG A 76 26.88 3.57 2.40
N GLY A 77 25.57 3.33 2.34
CA GLY A 77 24.56 4.19 2.99
C GLY A 77 24.13 5.40 2.17
N TYR A 78 24.57 5.53 0.92
CA TYR A 78 24.15 6.57 -0.02
C TYR A 78 23.62 5.96 -1.31
N ILE A 79 22.64 6.64 -1.92
CA ILE A 79 22.08 6.28 -3.22
C ILE A 79 22.37 7.37 -4.25
N GLY A 80 22.57 6.97 -5.49
CA GLY A 80 22.74 7.90 -6.61
C GLY A 80 21.42 8.55 -6.97
N ARG A 81 21.36 9.88 -6.90
CA ARG A 81 20.25 10.67 -7.43
C ARG A 81 20.63 11.19 -8.81
N ALA A 82 19.82 10.88 -9.81
CA ALA A 82 19.99 11.41 -11.17
C ALA A 82 19.86 12.93 -11.21
N ALA A 83 20.47 13.55 -12.22
CA ALA A 83 20.26 14.97 -12.50
C ALA A 83 18.81 15.21 -12.90
N TYR A 84 18.25 16.37 -12.52
CA TYR A 84 16.91 16.77 -12.94
C TYR A 84 16.73 18.29 -12.88
N MET A 85 15.72 18.80 -13.58
CA MET A 85 15.31 20.19 -13.47
C MET A 85 14.25 20.34 -12.37
N ARG A 86 14.57 21.13 -11.34
CA ARG A 86 13.64 21.49 -10.27
C ARG A 86 12.92 22.78 -10.63
N ARG A 87 11.59 22.80 -10.57
CA ARG A 87 10.81 24.03 -10.75
C ARG A 87 10.56 24.71 -9.40
N TYR A 88 10.72 26.02 -9.35
CA TYR A 88 10.34 26.80 -8.17
C TYR A 88 8.82 26.98 -8.13
N SER A 89 8.23 26.83 -6.95
CA SER A 89 6.80 27.13 -6.77
C SER A 89 6.56 28.65 -6.87
N THR A 90 5.33 29.04 -7.19
CA THR A 90 4.91 30.45 -7.21
C THR A 90 5.14 31.13 -5.87
N SER A 91 4.90 30.42 -4.77
CA SER A 91 5.17 30.87 -3.40
C SER A 91 6.66 31.15 -3.17
N VAL A 92 7.58 30.27 -3.60
CA VAL A 92 9.02 30.48 -3.41
C VAL A 92 9.54 31.65 -4.27
N ARG A 93 8.99 31.87 -5.46
CA ARG A 93 9.37 33.00 -6.32
C ARG A 93 8.91 34.35 -5.76
N SER A 94 7.67 34.41 -5.25
CA SER A 94 7.09 35.64 -4.69
C SER A 94 7.61 35.94 -3.29
N LYS A 95 7.63 34.94 -2.40
CA LYS A 95 8.01 35.12 -1.00
C LYS A 95 9.50 34.91 -0.75
N GLY A 96 10.24 34.28 -1.64
CA GLY A 96 11.65 33.96 -1.43
C GLY A 96 11.87 32.89 -0.36
N TYR A 97 13.14 32.55 -0.12
CA TYR A 97 13.57 31.67 0.98
C TYR A 97 14.78 32.27 1.70
N THR A 98 14.93 31.95 2.98
CA THR A 98 16.02 32.46 3.82
C THR A 98 17.25 31.56 3.73
N VAL A 99 18.41 32.15 3.53
CA VAL A 99 19.72 31.47 3.56
C VAL A 99 20.52 32.03 4.73
N ARG A 100 21.08 31.12 5.55
CA ARG A 100 22.03 31.46 6.61
C ARG A 100 23.44 31.28 6.08
N LYS A 101 24.27 32.33 6.14
CA LYS A 101 25.71 32.23 5.88
C LYS A 101 26.43 31.59 7.08
N ALA A 102 27.61 31.05 6.85
CA ALA A 102 28.49 30.57 7.92
C ALA A 102 28.85 31.69 8.92
N SER A 103 28.84 32.95 8.48
CA SER A 103 29.03 34.14 9.33
C SER A 103 27.83 34.51 10.20
N GLY A 104 26.77 33.70 10.25
CA GLY A 104 25.57 33.93 11.07
C GLY A 104 24.54 34.89 10.46
N THR A 105 24.91 35.68 9.45
CA THR A 105 23.97 36.57 8.74
C THR A 105 22.91 35.78 7.98
N THR A 106 21.64 36.18 8.13
CA THR A 106 20.51 35.61 7.41
C THR A 106 20.01 36.61 6.36
N TYR A 107 19.84 36.16 5.12
CA TYR A 107 19.32 36.99 4.03
C TYR A 107 18.28 36.24 3.20
N LYS A 108 17.43 36.98 2.49
CA LYS A 108 16.28 36.45 1.78
C LYS A 108 16.54 36.42 0.28
N VAL A 109 16.46 35.24 -0.34
CA VAL A 109 16.73 35.01 -1.75
C VAL A 109 15.43 34.82 -2.52
N HIS A 110 15.26 35.55 -3.62
CA HIS A 110 14.11 35.43 -4.52
C HIS A 110 14.61 34.93 -5.88
N PRO A 111 14.30 33.67 -6.26
CA PRO A 111 14.69 33.13 -7.57
C PRO A 111 14.06 33.92 -8.71
N ARG A 112 14.90 34.41 -9.63
CA ARG A 112 14.44 35.04 -10.88
C ARG A 112 13.86 33.99 -11.82
N ASP A 113 14.59 32.89 -11.99
CA ASP A 113 14.23 31.81 -12.91
C ASP A 113 13.10 30.94 -12.37
N LYS A 114 12.37 30.30 -13.29
CA LYS A 114 11.30 29.35 -12.97
C LYS A 114 11.85 27.97 -12.58
N SER A 115 13.10 27.66 -12.94
CA SER A 115 13.70 26.36 -12.70
C SER A 115 15.20 26.41 -12.44
N LEU A 116 15.68 25.45 -11.68
CA LEU A 116 17.09 25.22 -11.36
C LEU A 116 17.49 23.82 -11.84
N TYR A 117 18.60 23.72 -12.57
CA TYR A 117 19.22 22.42 -12.86
C TYR A 117 19.90 21.89 -11.60
N VAL A 118 19.51 20.69 -11.17
CA VAL A 118 20.09 20.01 -10.02
C VAL A 118 20.98 18.89 -10.55
N PRO A 119 22.32 18.96 -10.40
CA PRO A 119 23.23 17.95 -10.91
C PRO A 119 23.00 16.61 -10.22
N ALA A 120 23.49 15.54 -10.84
CA ALA A 120 23.44 14.21 -10.25
C ALA A 120 24.40 14.13 -9.04
N SER A 121 23.97 13.55 -7.93
CA SER A 121 24.79 13.50 -6.70
C SER A 121 24.43 12.28 -5.84
N CYS A 122 25.36 11.87 -4.97
CA CYS A 122 25.02 10.91 -3.92
C CYS A 122 24.19 11.61 -2.83
N ILE A 123 23.08 11.00 -2.46
CA ILE A 123 22.23 11.45 -1.35
C ILE A 123 22.19 10.36 -0.28
N LYS A 124 22.12 10.75 0.99
CA LYS A 124 22.01 9.80 2.10
C LYS A 124 20.79 8.93 1.88
N ASP A 125 20.94 7.62 2.04
CA ASP A 125 19.81 6.69 1.96
C ASP A 125 18.96 6.84 3.23
N SER A 126 18.03 7.80 3.21
CA SER A 126 17.08 8.03 4.30
C SER A 126 15.95 7.00 4.31
N ALA A 127 15.83 6.18 3.26
CA ALA A 127 14.88 5.09 3.22
C ALA A 127 15.55 3.82 3.74
N LYS A 128 15.30 3.43 5.01
CA LYS A 128 15.57 2.04 5.47
C LYS A 128 14.97 1.07 4.45
N ALA A 129 15.74 0.53 3.52
CA ALA A 129 15.27 0.02 2.23
C ALA A 129 13.98 -0.82 2.32
N VAL A 130 12.96 -0.53 1.48
CA VAL A 130 11.93 -1.56 1.25
C VAL A 130 12.66 -2.58 0.40
N PRO A 131 12.65 -3.88 0.72
CA PRO A 131 13.11 -4.89 -0.21
C PRO A 131 12.45 -4.65 -1.56
N LYS A 132 13.25 -4.43 -2.62
CA LYS A 132 12.74 -4.28 -3.97
C LYS A 132 11.95 -5.55 -4.31
N GLY A 133 10.66 -5.44 -4.60
CA GLY A 133 9.92 -6.55 -5.23
C GLY A 133 8.46 -6.76 -4.82
N LYS A 134 8.00 -6.28 -3.65
CA LYS A 134 6.58 -6.43 -3.24
C LYS A 134 6.09 -5.18 -2.50
N SER A 135 5.71 -4.15 -3.25
CA SER A 135 4.95 -3.04 -2.68
C SER A 135 3.51 -3.49 -2.43
N ILE A 136 3.00 -3.22 -1.23
CA ILE A 136 1.56 -3.32 -0.95
C ILE A 136 0.88 -2.29 -1.87
N GLY A 137 -0.10 -2.73 -2.66
CA GLY A 137 -0.86 -1.85 -3.54
C GLY A 137 -1.57 -0.72 -2.76
N PRO A 138 -2.06 0.32 -3.45
CA PRO A 138 -2.74 1.43 -2.79
C PRO A 138 -3.92 0.91 -1.96
N LEU A 139 -3.92 1.24 -0.66
CA LEU A 139 -5.01 0.91 0.25
C LEU A 139 -6.25 1.75 -0.09
N ARG A 140 -7.42 1.12 -0.04
CA ARG A 140 -8.69 1.84 -0.07
C ARG A 140 -8.85 2.59 1.25
N LYS A 141 -9.26 3.86 1.17
CA LYS A 141 -9.44 4.72 2.35
C LYS A 141 -10.78 4.42 3.02
N GLY A 142 -10.83 4.55 4.34
CA GLY A 142 -12.07 4.61 5.11
C GLY A 142 -12.69 3.27 5.56
N GLU A 143 -12.07 2.12 5.26
CA GLU A 143 -12.71 0.82 5.55
C GLU A 143 -12.83 0.47 7.04
N LEU A 144 -11.84 0.88 7.85
CA LEU A 144 -11.90 0.77 9.31
C LEU A 144 -12.51 2.04 9.93
N THR A 145 -12.29 3.19 9.30
CA THR A 145 -12.85 4.48 9.71
C THR A 145 -14.39 4.48 9.69
N LYS A 146 -15.02 3.72 8.80
CA LYS A 146 -16.50 3.59 8.79
C LYS A 146 -17.08 3.03 10.10
N TYR A 147 -16.27 2.29 10.87
CA TYR A 147 -16.62 1.76 12.18
C TYR A 147 -16.16 2.67 13.34
N GLY A 148 -15.57 3.83 13.03
CA GLY A 148 -15.00 4.74 14.03
C GLY A 148 -13.60 4.37 14.51
N TYR A 149 -12.90 3.42 13.86
CA TYR A 149 -11.56 3.03 14.30
C TYR A 149 -10.57 4.20 14.17
N SER A 150 -9.85 4.48 15.25
CA SER A 150 -8.75 5.44 15.30
C SER A 150 -7.66 4.95 16.25
N THR A 151 -6.39 5.25 15.94
CA THR A 151 -5.25 4.89 16.81
C THR A 151 -5.21 5.71 18.10
N GLN A 152 -5.92 6.84 18.14
CA GLN A 152 -6.01 7.72 19.32
C GLN A 152 -6.98 7.20 20.39
N LEU A 153 -7.85 6.26 20.04
CA LEU A 153 -8.81 5.69 20.99
C LEU A 153 -8.10 4.72 21.94
N PRO A 154 -8.60 4.55 23.18
CA PRO A 154 -8.09 3.55 24.11
C PRO A 154 -8.26 2.13 23.54
N GLU A 155 -7.43 1.20 24.03
CA GLU A 155 -7.32 -0.16 23.48
C GLU A 155 -8.65 -0.94 23.50
N ASP A 156 -9.44 -0.77 24.56
CA ASP A 156 -10.72 -1.47 24.71
C ASP A 156 -11.75 -1.01 23.70
N GLU A 157 -11.82 0.29 23.42
CA GLU A 157 -12.71 0.85 22.40
C GLU A 157 -12.30 0.40 21.00
N ARG A 158 -11.00 0.42 20.69
CA ARG A 158 -10.50 -0.09 19.40
C ARG A 158 -10.89 -1.55 19.20
N ARG A 159 -10.76 -2.39 20.22
CA ARG A 159 -11.14 -3.81 20.15
C ARG A 159 -12.63 -4.02 19.98
N LYS A 160 -13.49 -3.25 20.66
CA LYS A 160 -14.95 -3.28 20.45
C LYS A 160 -15.31 -2.94 19.00
N ILE A 161 -14.68 -1.90 18.44
CA ILE A 161 -14.85 -1.50 17.05
C ILE A 161 -14.39 -2.61 16.09
N LEU A 162 -13.21 -3.20 16.34
CA LEU A 162 -12.69 -4.29 15.54
C LEU A 162 -13.59 -5.53 15.59
N PHE A 163 -14.18 -5.83 16.74
CA PHE A 163 -15.14 -6.92 16.88
C PHE A 163 -16.36 -6.72 15.96
N GLN A 164 -16.92 -5.51 15.91
CA GLN A 164 -17.99 -5.17 14.97
C GLN A 164 -17.53 -5.30 13.50
N ALA A 165 -16.33 -4.79 13.20
CA ALA A 165 -15.77 -4.87 11.85
C ALA A 165 -15.53 -6.32 11.39
N VAL A 166 -15.12 -7.20 12.30
CA VAL A 166 -14.92 -8.63 12.05
C VAL A 166 -16.24 -9.35 11.81
N ARG A 167 -17.31 -9.00 12.54
CA ARG A 167 -18.65 -9.56 12.31
C ARG A 167 -19.13 -9.30 10.88
N ASP A 168 -18.87 -8.12 10.35
CA ASP A 168 -19.31 -7.72 9.01
C ASP A 168 -18.40 -8.21 7.88
N SER A 169 -17.08 -8.06 8.04
CA SER A 169 -16.11 -8.27 6.95
C SER A 169 -15.34 -9.58 7.07
N GLY A 170 -15.39 -10.25 8.22
CA GLY A 170 -14.62 -11.44 8.54
C GLY A 170 -13.23 -11.14 9.10
N GLY A 171 -12.76 -12.01 10.01
CA GLY A 171 -11.49 -11.86 10.75
C GLY A 171 -10.27 -11.73 9.84
N LEU A 172 -10.21 -12.56 8.79
CA LEU A 172 -9.08 -12.55 7.85
C LEU A 172 -8.98 -11.23 7.06
N ALA A 173 -10.12 -10.63 6.69
CA ALA A 173 -10.13 -9.38 5.95
C ALA A 173 -9.60 -8.23 6.82
N ILE A 174 -10.08 -8.13 8.07
CA ILE A 174 -9.62 -7.12 9.03
C ILE A 174 -8.14 -7.31 9.35
N TYR A 175 -7.70 -8.55 9.60
CA TYR A 175 -6.29 -8.87 9.83
C TYR A 175 -5.39 -8.35 8.69
N ARG A 176 -5.74 -8.63 7.43
CA ARG A 176 -4.94 -8.19 6.27
C ARG A 176 -4.89 -6.67 6.13
N LYS A 177 -5.99 -5.98 6.46
CA LYS A 177 -6.05 -4.51 6.44
C LYS A 177 -5.13 -3.92 7.50
N LEU A 178 -5.23 -4.40 8.75
CA LEU A 178 -4.38 -3.96 9.85
C LEU A 178 -2.90 -4.24 9.57
N ASP A 179 -2.57 -5.43 9.06
CA ASP A 179 -1.20 -5.79 8.68
C ASP A 179 -0.63 -4.89 7.58
N ALA A 180 -1.45 -4.57 6.58
CA ALA A 180 -1.04 -3.68 5.50
C ALA A 180 -0.79 -2.25 5.99
N VAL A 181 -1.68 -1.71 6.82
CA VAL A 181 -1.54 -0.36 7.39
C VAL A 181 -0.34 -0.29 8.32
N ALA A 182 -0.11 -1.31 9.17
CA ALA A 182 1.07 -1.37 10.03
C ALA A 182 2.37 -1.29 9.21
N LYS A 183 2.52 -2.15 8.19
CA LYS A 183 3.71 -2.18 7.33
C LYS A 183 3.95 -0.87 6.59
N LEU A 184 2.89 -0.22 6.10
CA LEU A 184 3.00 1.05 5.38
C LEU A 184 3.30 2.22 6.32
N SER A 185 2.79 2.18 7.55
CA SER A 185 2.94 3.26 8.53
C SER A 185 4.29 3.21 9.26
N LEU A 186 5.01 2.08 9.23
CA LEU A 186 6.26 1.86 9.97
C LEU A 186 7.30 2.98 9.82
N ARG A 187 7.34 3.66 8.67
CA ARG A 187 8.27 4.77 8.41
C ARG A 187 7.73 6.15 8.72
N ILE A 188 6.44 6.35 8.49
CA ILE A 188 5.79 7.66 8.58
C ILE A 188 5.43 7.93 10.04
N SER A 189 4.92 6.92 10.74
CA SER A 189 4.48 6.98 12.12
C SER A 189 4.69 5.62 12.80
N PRO A 190 5.89 5.37 13.38
CA PRO A 190 6.23 4.07 13.98
C PRO A 190 5.34 3.71 15.17
N GLU A 191 4.90 4.70 15.95
CA GLU A 191 3.97 4.49 17.07
C GLU A 191 2.63 3.92 16.61
N ASN A 192 2.00 4.55 15.61
CA ASN A 192 0.77 4.04 15.01
C ASN A 192 0.97 2.64 14.41
N SER A 193 2.11 2.40 13.75
CA SER A 193 2.46 1.09 13.20
C SER A 193 2.45 0.01 14.28
N TYR A 194 2.98 0.31 15.47
CA TYR A 194 2.97 -0.62 16.61
C TYR A 194 1.53 -0.90 17.09
N ILE A 195 0.69 0.12 17.20
CA ILE A 195 -0.73 -0.04 17.57
C ILE A 195 -1.46 -0.94 16.59
N PHE A 196 -1.32 -0.69 15.28
CA PHE A 196 -1.93 -1.53 14.25
C PHE A 196 -1.44 -2.97 14.29
N ALA A 197 -0.15 -3.20 14.60
CA ALA A 197 0.41 -4.54 14.74
C ALA A 197 -0.17 -5.26 15.97
N LYS A 198 -0.30 -4.57 17.11
CA LYS A 198 -0.91 -5.12 18.34
C LYS A 198 -2.37 -5.51 18.11
N ASP A 199 -3.12 -4.64 17.45
CA ASP A 199 -4.53 -4.89 17.13
C ASP A 199 -4.71 -6.02 16.10
N ARG A 200 -3.80 -6.11 15.11
CA ARG A 200 -3.73 -7.25 14.17
C ARG A 200 -3.52 -8.57 14.91
N ASP A 201 -2.58 -8.60 15.86
CA ASP A 201 -2.23 -9.81 16.59
C ASP A 201 -3.36 -10.23 17.54
N TRP A 202 -4.07 -9.27 18.13
CA TRP A 202 -5.30 -9.51 18.87
C TRP A 202 -6.37 -10.15 17.97
N VAL A 203 -6.63 -9.61 16.76
CA VAL A 203 -7.59 -10.23 15.82
C VAL A 203 -7.20 -11.66 15.47
N LYS A 204 -5.91 -11.93 15.26
CA LYS A 204 -5.40 -13.28 14.98
C LYS A 204 -5.62 -14.24 16.16
N LYS A 205 -5.43 -13.78 17.39
CA LYS A 205 -5.61 -14.57 18.61
C LYS A 205 -7.09 -14.85 18.89
N THR A 206 -7.95 -13.84 18.73
CA THR A 206 -9.37 -13.92 19.10
C THR A 206 -10.22 -14.64 18.05
N PHE A 207 -9.94 -14.45 16.77
CA PHE A 207 -10.75 -15.02 15.66
C PHE A 207 -10.01 -16.10 14.87
N GLY A 208 -8.88 -16.60 15.39
CA GLY A 208 -8.11 -17.67 14.78
C GLY A 208 -8.83 -19.03 14.86
N PRO A 209 -8.60 -19.96 13.90
CA PRO A 209 -7.67 -19.88 12.77
C PRO A 209 -8.21 -19.04 11.59
N LEU A 210 -7.43 -18.04 11.17
CA LEU A 210 -7.75 -17.16 10.05
C LEU A 210 -7.48 -17.86 8.70
N ARG A 211 -8.41 -18.69 8.24
CA ARG A 211 -8.28 -19.43 6.98
C ARG A 211 -8.87 -18.68 5.80
N ALA A 212 -8.14 -18.68 4.69
CA ALA A 212 -8.63 -18.19 3.40
C ALA A 212 -9.39 -19.31 2.68
N PHE A 213 -10.46 -19.81 3.32
CA PHE A 213 -11.15 -21.07 2.99
C PHE A 213 -10.33 -22.33 3.27
#